data_AF-A0A7L3LNL3-F1
#
_entry.id   AF-A0A7L3LNL3-F1
#
_cell.length_a   1.000
_cell.length_b   1.000
_cell.length_c   1.000
_cell.angle_alpha   90.00
_cell.angle_beta   90.00
_cell.angle_gamma   90.00
#
_symmetry.space_group_name_H-M   'P 1'
#
loop_
_entity.id
_entity.type
_entity.pdbx_description
1 polymer ?
#
loop_
_entity_poly.entity_id
_entity_poly.type
_entity_poly.pdbx_seq_one_letter_code
_entity_poly.pdbx_strand_id
1 'polypeptide(L)'
;ISVTYKNERNFSKHPKHKLFQEIFTALVRNRLTCRSWVNEASSTHFLRVLICLRLLIRDPCYQEMLHSLGGIANLAQYMETVENNYLDYGEEQHNVDKLVNMTYIFQKLAAVKNQREWVIASGAHKTLVNLLSARDSNVLLGALLALISLAESPECREKISELSIVENLLVILHEYDMLSKRLAAELLRLLCAATRIKEQVKMYEGVPVLLSLLHSDHIKLLWSIVWILVQVCEDPETSAEIRIWGGIKQLLHILQGERNLVSDRSSVGSLSSANAAGRIQQLHLSDDLSPDEMQENIFSLQAACCAAITELVLSETNACQVVQANGIYIIAKLILPNKGRNAENANLLQCYAFRALRFLFSMERNRHIFKRLFPTDLFEIFIDIGHYVRDIRAYEELVSKLNLLKEDELKQIAESIESMNQNKAPTKHIGNYAILEHLGSGAFGSVYKVRKLNGQNILAMKEVNLHNPAFGKNKKDRDSSVKNIVSELTIIKEQLYHPNVVRYYRTFLENDRLYIVMELIEGVPLGEHFHSLKEKQQQFTEERIWKIFIQLCLALRYLHKEKRIVHRDLTPNNVMLGDKDKVTITDFGLAKQKQENSKLASVVGTIQYS
;
A
#
# COMPACT_ATOMS: atom_id res chain seq x y z
N ILE A 1 -19.28 -14.49 47.36
CA ILE A 1 -19.48 -14.92 45.94
C ILE A 1 -18.19 -14.77 45.15
N SER A 2 -17.64 -13.55 45.05
CA SER A 2 -16.43 -13.26 44.27
C SER A 2 -15.20 -14.10 44.64
N VAL A 3 -14.97 -14.40 45.91
CA VAL A 3 -13.81 -15.20 46.37
C VAL A 3 -14.01 -16.69 46.07
N THR A 4 -15.16 -17.25 46.47
CA THR A 4 -15.44 -18.70 46.41
C THR A 4 -15.70 -19.20 44.98
N TYR A 5 -16.35 -18.40 44.14
CA TYR A 5 -16.81 -18.82 42.80
C TYR A 5 -16.06 -18.10 41.67
N LYS A 6 -14.82 -17.63 41.92
CA LYS A 6 -14.03 -16.84 40.95
C LYS A 6 -13.80 -17.53 39.60
N ASN A 7 -13.75 -18.87 39.62
CA ASN A 7 -13.51 -19.72 38.45
C ASN A 7 -14.80 -20.20 37.78
N GLU A 8 -15.95 -20.02 38.44
CA GLU A 8 -17.25 -20.43 37.91
C GLU A 8 -17.65 -19.55 36.72
N ARG A 9 -18.26 -20.19 35.73
CA ARG A 9 -18.67 -19.56 34.46
C ARG A 9 -20.14 -19.82 34.13
N ASN A 10 -20.72 -20.91 34.61
CA ASN A 10 -22.08 -21.35 34.27
C ASN A 10 -22.96 -21.36 35.53
N PHE A 11 -23.38 -20.19 35.97
CA PHE A 11 -24.18 -20.02 37.20
C PHE A 11 -25.62 -20.52 37.05
N SER A 12 -26.18 -20.51 35.84
CA SER A 12 -27.52 -21.02 35.51
C SER A 12 -27.63 -22.53 35.65
N LYS A 13 -26.55 -23.26 35.38
CA LYS A 13 -26.47 -24.72 35.50
C LYS A 13 -25.97 -25.20 36.86
N HIS A 14 -25.57 -24.27 37.73
CA HIS A 14 -25.03 -24.61 39.04
C HIS A 14 -26.15 -25.14 39.98
N PRO A 15 -25.86 -26.09 40.90
CA PRO A 15 -26.86 -26.60 41.85
C PRO A 15 -27.56 -25.51 42.68
N LYS A 16 -26.85 -24.41 42.95
CA LYS A 16 -27.34 -23.20 43.65
C LYS A 16 -27.89 -22.11 42.72
N HIS A 17 -28.28 -22.41 41.48
CA HIS A 17 -28.71 -21.42 40.48
C HIS A 17 -29.82 -20.48 40.99
N LYS A 18 -30.83 -21.01 41.71
CA LYS A 18 -31.92 -20.19 42.29
C LYS A 18 -31.38 -19.10 43.21
N LEU A 19 -30.45 -19.45 44.09
CA LEU A 19 -29.82 -18.50 45.01
C LEU A 19 -29.02 -17.43 44.26
N PHE A 20 -28.27 -17.81 43.23
CA PHE A 20 -27.52 -16.85 42.41
C PHE A 20 -28.45 -15.90 41.64
N GLN A 21 -29.57 -16.41 41.13
CA GLN A 21 -30.60 -15.61 40.47
C GLN A 21 -31.25 -14.61 41.44
N GLU A 22 -31.61 -15.04 42.64
CA GLU A 22 -32.15 -14.15 43.68
C GLU A 22 -31.15 -13.06 44.07
N ILE A 23 -29.89 -13.43 44.28
CA ILE A 23 -28.83 -12.48 44.60
C ILE A 23 -28.63 -11.49 43.46
N PHE A 24 -28.57 -11.97 42.21
CA PHE A 24 -28.41 -11.09 41.06
C PHE A 24 -29.58 -10.11 40.92
N THR A 25 -30.80 -10.62 41.07
CA THR A 25 -32.01 -9.79 41.04
C THR A 25 -31.98 -8.71 42.12
N ALA A 26 -31.56 -9.07 43.34
CA ALA A 26 -31.42 -8.11 44.44
C ALA A 26 -30.29 -7.09 44.19
N LEU A 27 -29.15 -7.52 43.63
CA LEU A 27 -28.06 -6.61 43.27
C LEU A 27 -28.52 -5.61 42.20
N VAL A 28 -29.24 -6.06 41.17
CA VAL A 28 -29.72 -5.15 40.12
C VAL A 28 -30.81 -4.23 40.67
N ARG A 29 -31.90 -4.77 41.23
CA ARG A 29 -33.07 -3.97 41.66
C ARG A 29 -32.78 -3.05 42.85
N ASN A 30 -32.05 -3.54 43.84
CA ASN A 30 -31.91 -2.85 45.13
C ASN A 30 -30.59 -2.08 45.25
N ARG A 31 -29.62 -2.29 44.36
CA ARG A 31 -28.31 -1.64 44.42
C ARG A 31 -27.98 -0.90 43.13
N LEU A 32 -28.16 -1.52 41.96
CA LEU A 32 -27.84 -0.85 40.69
C LEU A 32 -28.94 0.13 40.24
N THR A 33 -30.22 -0.21 40.35
CA THR A 33 -31.32 0.67 39.89
C THR A 33 -31.85 1.61 40.99
N CYS A 34 -31.41 1.44 42.23
CA CYS A 34 -31.88 2.22 43.37
C CYS A 34 -31.02 3.49 43.55
N ARG A 35 -31.47 4.61 42.99
CA ARG A 35 -30.72 5.88 43.00
C ARG A 35 -30.35 6.38 44.40
N SER A 36 -31.25 6.24 45.38
CA SER A 36 -30.96 6.63 46.77
C SER A 36 -29.77 5.86 47.33
N TRP A 37 -29.72 4.54 47.11
CA TRP A 37 -28.60 3.73 47.56
C TRP A 37 -27.31 4.09 46.84
N VAL A 38 -27.33 4.29 45.52
CA VAL A 38 -26.08 4.58 44.79
C VAL A 38 -25.48 5.92 45.20
N ASN A 39 -26.32 6.92 45.50
CA ASN A 39 -25.85 8.24 45.95
C ASN A 39 -25.27 8.21 47.37
N GLU A 40 -25.75 7.32 48.23
CA GLU A 40 -25.31 7.21 49.64
C GLU A 40 -24.23 6.14 49.87
N ALA A 41 -24.11 5.17 48.96
CA ALA A 41 -23.20 4.05 49.10
C ALA A 41 -21.74 4.50 49.00
N SER A 42 -20.90 4.03 49.93
CA SER A 42 -19.47 4.21 49.81
C SER A 42 -18.92 3.58 48.54
N SER A 43 -17.88 4.20 47.96
CA SER A 43 -17.19 3.73 46.75
C SER A 43 -16.85 2.23 46.79
N THR A 44 -16.41 1.73 47.95
CA THR A 44 -16.07 0.32 48.18
C THR A 44 -17.27 -0.62 48.08
N HIS A 45 -18.44 -0.22 48.59
CA HIS A 45 -19.64 -1.04 48.50
C HIS A 45 -20.14 -1.14 47.06
N PHE A 46 -20.14 -0.03 46.32
CA PHE A 46 -20.51 -0.03 44.90
C PHE A 46 -19.55 -0.89 44.07
N LEU A 47 -18.24 -0.76 44.31
CA LEU A 47 -17.24 -1.60 43.63
C LEU A 47 -17.47 -3.10 43.87
N ARG A 48 -17.83 -3.50 45.09
CA ARG A 48 -18.18 -4.91 45.39
C ARG A 48 -19.40 -5.39 44.61
N VAL A 49 -20.41 -4.52 44.41
CA VAL A 49 -21.57 -4.82 43.55
C VAL A 49 -21.12 -5.05 42.11
N LEU A 50 -20.30 -4.16 41.55
CA LEU A 50 -19.76 -4.29 40.20
C LEU A 50 -18.95 -5.58 40.01
N ILE A 51 -18.10 -5.95 40.97
CA ILE A 51 -17.33 -7.20 40.93
C ILE A 51 -18.26 -8.42 40.91
N CYS A 52 -19.36 -8.40 41.66
CA CYS A 52 -20.34 -9.49 41.67
C CYS A 52 -21.11 -9.57 40.36
N LEU A 53 -21.57 -8.43 39.83
CA LEU A 53 -22.23 -8.36 38.53
C LEU A 53 -21.29 -8.89 37.44
N ARG A 54 -20.06 -8.40 37.38
CA ARG A 54 -19.00 -8.83 36.46
C ARG A 54 -18.78 -10.35 36.47
N LEU A 55 -18.85 -10.97 37.64
CA LEU A 55 -18.71 -12.41 37.78
C LEU A 55 -19.91 -13.16 37.18
N LEU A 56 -21.13 -12.72 37.51
CA LEU A 56 -22.36 -13.43 37.15
C LEU A 56 -22.70 -13.29 35.67
N ILE A 57 -22.45 -12.13 35.05
CA ILE A 57 -22.72 -11.89 33.61
C ILE A 57 -21.81 -12.69 32.67
N ARG A 58 -20.85 -13.48 33.20
CA ARG A 58 -20.11 -14.45 32.39
C ARG A 58 -21.03 -15.52 31.82
N ASP A 59 -22.17 -15.75 32.48
CA ASP A 59 -23.25 -16.60 32.02
C ASP A 59 -24.29 -15.77 31.23
N PRO A 60 -24.60 -16.15 29.98
CA PRO A 60 -25.56 -15.42 29.13
C PRO A 60 -26.94 -15.20 29.75
N CYS A 61 -27.42 -16.11 30.60
CA CYS A 61 -28.73 -15.97 31.27
C CYS A 61 -28.78 -14.71 32.15
N TYR A 62 -27.66 -14.34 32.76
CA TYR A 62 -27.57 -13.16 33.62
C TYR A 62 -27.40 -11.87 32.82
N GLN A 63 -26.93 -11.95 31.56
CA GLN A 63 -26.88 -10.80 30.65
C GLN A 63 -28.30 -10.39 30.22
N GLU A 64 -29.13 -11.36 29.83
CA GLU A 64 -30.55 -11.13 29.54
C GLU A 64 -31.31 -10.62 30.75
N MET A 65 -31.03 -11.19 31.93
CA MET A 65 -31.59 -10.72 33.19
C MET A 65 -31.21 -9.26 33.48
N LEU A 66 -29.95 -8.88 33.27
CA LEU A 66 -29.48 -7.50 33.45
C LEU A 66 -30.26 -6.53 32.55
N HIS A 67 -30.52 -6.92 31.30
CA HIS A 67 -31.33 -6.12 30.39
C HIS A 67 -32.78 -6.01 30.87
N SER A 68 -33.44 -7.14 31.16
CA SER A 68 -34.86 -7.18 31.53
C SER A 68 -35.18 -6.37 32.80
N LEU A 69 -34.19 -6.25 33.69
CA LEU A 69 -34.29 -5.48 34.93
C LEU A 69 -33.93 -3.99 34.76
N GLY A 70 -33.67 -3.52 33.54
CA GLY A 70 -33.24 -2.14 33.27
C GLY A 70 -31.82 -1.82 33.76
N GLY A 71 -31.02 -2.85 34.08
CA GLY A 71 -29.70 -2.69 34.66
C GLY A 71 -28.68 -2.08 33.70
N ILE A 72 -28.79 -2.34 32.40
CA ILE A 72 -27.85 -1.82 31.38
C ILE A 72 -27.94 -0.28 31.28
N ALA A 73 -29.15 0.27 31.17
CA ALA A 73 -29.37 1.72 31.10
C ALA A 73 -28.89 2.43 32.37
N ASN A 74 -29.19 1.87 33.55
CA ASN A 74 -28.72 2.42 34.82
C ASN A 74 -27.19 2.34 34.91
N LEU A 75 -26.58 1.21 34.55
CA LEU A 75 -25.12 1.06 34.55
C LEU A 75 -24.44 2.08 33.63
N ALA A 76 -25.03 2.38 32.47
CA ALA A 76 -24.50 3.38 31.54
C ALA A 76 -24.51 4.78 32.16
N GLN A 77 -25.63 5.17 32.78
CA GLN A 77 -25.76 6.45 33.48
C GLN A 77 -24.74 6.57 34.65
N TYR A 78 -24.50 5.48 35.37
CA TYR A 78 -23.48 5.47 36.42
C TYR A 78 -22.06 5.53 35.86
N MET A 79 -21.79 4.85 34.75
CA MET A 79 -20.48 4.93 34.10
C MET A 79 -20.17 6.37 33.67
N GLU A 80 -21.14 7.08 33.11
CA GLU A 80 -21.04 8.51 32.75
C GLU A 80 -20.76 9.38 34.00
N THR A 81 -21.45 9.13 35.11
CA THR A 81 -21.21 9.88 36.36
C THR A 81 -19.80 9.65 36.90
N VAL A 82 -19.31 8.41 36.87
CA VAL A 82 -17.95 8.07 37.34
C VAL A 82 -16.89 8.60 36.38
N GLU A 83 -17.16 8.61 35.08
CA GLU A 83 -16.27 9.15 34.05
C GLU A 83 -16.10 10.67 34.19
N ASN A 84 -17.19 11.43 34.34
CA ASN A 84 -17.10 12.87 34.62
C ASN A 84 -16.24 13.17 35.85
N ASN A 85 -16.48 12.44 36.95
CA ASN A 85 -15.68 12.62 38.17
C ASN A 85 -14.19 12.25 37.98
N TYR A 86 -13.91 11.22 37.16
CA TYR A 86 -12.55 10.78 36.85
C TYR A 86 -11.79 11.82 36.01
N LEU A 87 -12.44 12.41 35.01
CA LEU A 87 -11.82 13.40 34.14
C LEU A 87 -11.66 14.78 34.81
N ASP A 88 -12.61 15.19 35.66
CA ASP A 88 -12.60 16.50 36.31
C ASP A 88 -11.70 16.58 37.57
N TYR A 89 -11.69 15.54 38.40
CA TYR A 89 -11.08 15.57 39.74
C TYR A 89 -9.87 14.64 39.92
N GLY A 90 -9.50 13.88 38.89
CA GLY A 90 -8.28 13.07 38.86
C GLY A 90 -8.44 11.59 39.23
N GLU A 91 -7.31 10.87 39.18
CA GLU A 91 -7.22 9.41 39.23
C GLU A 91 -7.39 8.82 40.65
N GLU A 92 -8.57 8.99 41.26
CA GLU A 92 -8.88 8.20 42.45
C GLU A 92 -8.92 6.71 42.09
N GLN A 93 -8.10 5.88 42.76
CA GLN A 93 -8.01 4.43 42.53
C GLN A 93 -9.39 3.74 42.51
N HIS A 94 -10.31 4.21 43.35
CA HIS A 94 -11.67 3.68 43.40
C HIS A 94 -12.48 3.94 42.12
N ASN A 95 -12.27 5.05 41.42
CA ASN A 95 -12.94 5.35 40.16
C ASN A 95 -12.34 4.53 39.02
N VAL A 96 -11.01 4.36 39.00
CA VAL A 96 -10.32 3.44 38.08
C VAL A 96 -10.89 2.03 38.19
N ASP A 97 -10.94 1.46 39.39
CA ASP A 97 -11.46 0.10 39.59
C ASP A 97 -12.93 -0.04 39.16
N LYS A 98 -13.78 0.97 39.44
CA LYS A 98 -15.17 0.98 38.99
C LYS A 98 -15.25 0.99 37.46
N LEU A 99 -14.53 1.88 36.79
CA LEU A 99 -14.51 2.02 35.34
C LEU A 99 -14.00 0.74 34.66
N VAL A 100 -12.93 0.12 35.17
CA VAL A 100 -12.42 -1.17 34.66
C VAL A 100 -13.46 -2.28 34.76
N ASN A 101 -14.26 -2.33 35.83
CA ASN A 101 -15.34 -3.30 35.96
C ASN A 101 -16.51 -3.00 35.01
N MET A 102 -16.91 -1.73 34.86
CA MET A 102 -18.03 -1.33 34.00
C MET A 102 -17.71 -1.51 32.51
N THR A 103 -16.52 -1.07 32.08
CA THR A 103 -16.03 -1.29 30.71
C THR A 103 -15.96 -2.77 30.36
N TYR A 104 -15.54 -3.65 31.29
CA TYR A 104 -15.62 -5.10 31.09
C TYR A 104 -17.05 -5.60 30.90
N ILE A 105 -18.00 -5.11 31.72
CA ILE A 105 -19.41 -5.51 31.61
C ILE A 105 -19.94 -5.14 30.23
N PHE A 106 -19.70 -3.91 29.77
CA PHE A 106 -20.10 -3.48 28.42
C PHE A 106 -19.38 -4.23 27.31
N GLN A 107 -18.10 -4.55 27.47
CA GLN A 107 -17.38 -5.42 26.53
C GLN A 107 -18.03 -6.81 26.43
N LYS A 108 -18.45 -7.41 27.55
CA LYS A 108 -19.12 -8.71 27.55
C LYS A 108 -20.48 -8.70 26.89
N LEU A 109 -21.26 -7.64 27.09
CA LEU A 109 -22.52 -7.44 26.38
C LEU A 109 -22.25 -7.24 24.87
N ALA A 110 -21.28 -6.38 24.52
CA ALA A 110 -20.92 -6.11 23.13
C ALA A 110 -20.38 -7.33 22.35
N ALA A 111 -19.80 -8.31 23.06
CA ALA A 111 -19.33 -9.56 22.46
C ALA A 111 -20.47 -10.44 21.91
N VAL A 112 -21.72 -10.22 22.32
CA VAL A 112 -22.89 -10.97 21.84
C VAL A 112 -23.64 -10.14 20.80
N LYS A 113 -23.77 -10.64 19.56
CA LYS A 113 -24.35 -9.92 18.41
C LYS A 113 -25.66 -9.19 18.73
N ASN A 114 -26.65 -9.90 19.30
CA ASN A 114 -27.98 -9.35 19.57
C ASN A 114 -28.03 -8.37 20.76
N GLN A 115 -26.95 -8.27 21.54
CA GLN A 115 -26.89 -7.42 22.74
C GLN A 115 -26.18 -6.09 22.48
N ARG A 116 -25.50 -5.94 21.33
CA ARG A 116 -24.80 -4.70 20.95
C ARG A 116 -25.75 -3.51 20.90
N GLU A 117 -26.96 -3.73 20.39
CA GLU A 117 -28.02 -2.71 20.35
C GLU A 117 -28.40 -2.22 21.75
N TRP A 118 -28.35 -3.08 22.77
CA TRP A 118 -28.66 -2.68 24.16
C TRP A 118 -27.64 -1.68 24.69
N VAL A 119 -26.37 -1.85 24.33
CA VAL A 119 -25.25 -0.96 24.71
C VAL A 119 -25.33 0.37 23.95
N ILE A 120 -25.74 0.34 22.68
CA ILE A 120 -25.97 1.56 21.90
C ILE A 120 -27.17 2.33 22.46
N ALA A 121 -28.30 1.66 22.65
CA ALA A 121 -29.54 2.25 23.17
C ALA A 121 -29.39 2.82 24.58
N SER A 122 -28.50 2.26 25.41
CA SER A 122 -28.20 2.80 26.73
C SER A 122 -27.31 4.04 26.72
N GLY A 123 -26.76 4.44 25.57
CA GLY A 123 -25.83 5.56 25.46
C GLY A 123 -24.39 5.26 25.93
N ALA A 124 -24.10 4.03 26.38
CA ALA A 124 -22.80 3.68 26.97
C ALA A 124 -21.62 3.87 26.00
N HIS A 125 -21.85 3.70 24.69
CA HIS A 125 -20.84 3.94 23.66
C HIS A 125 -20.28 5.37 23.67
N LYS A 126 -21.07 6.38 24.06
CA LYS A 126 -20.60 7.77 24.16
C LYS A 126 -19.57 7.92 25.28
N THR A 127 -19.90 7.43 26.46
CA THR A 127 -18.97 7.40 27.60
C THR A 127 -17.72 6.57 27.29
N LEU A 128 -17.86 5.43 26.61
CA LEU A 128 -16.70 4.64 26.18
C LEU A 128 -15.77 5.42 25.24
N VAL A 129 -16.31 6.25 24.34
CA VAL A 129 -15.50 7.12 23.47
C VAL A 129 -14.80 8.21 24.28
N ASN A 130 -15.47 8.84 25.25
CA ASN A 130 -14.81 9.82 26.12
C ASN A 130 -13.64 9.20 26.91
N LEU A 131 -13.81 7.97 27.41
CA LEU A 131 -12.78 7.23 28.13
C LEU A 131 -11.53 6.88 27.29
N LEU A 132 -11.52 7.15 25.98
CA LEU A 132 -10.28 7.07 25.18
C LEU A 132 -9.25 8.15 25.56
N SER A 133 -9.69 9.22 26.23
CA SER A 133 -8.80 10.25 26.81
C SER A 133 -8.27 9.88 28.20
N ALA A 134 -8.61 8.69 28.72
CA ALA A 134 -8.17 8.25 30.04
C ALA A 134 -6.65 8.02 30.08
N ARG A 135 -6.02 8.51 31.15
CA ARG A 135 -4.58 8.35 31.41
C ARG A 135 -4.24 6.97 31.99
N ASP A 136 -5.16 6.38 32.76
CA ASP A 136 -4.97 5.04 33.30
C ASP A 136 -5.09 4.00 32.17
N SER A 137 -4.04 3.19 32.00
CA SER A 137 -3.97 2.21 30.91
C SER A 137 -5.08 1.16 31.00
N ASN A 138 -5.53 0.75 32.19
CA ASN A 138 -6.56 -0.28 32.30
C ASN A 138 -7.94 0.26 31.91
N VAL A 139 -8.25 1.51 32.28
CA VAL A 139 -9.48 2.19 31.86
C VAL A 139 -9.50 2.35 30.34
N LEU A 140 -8.41 2.87 29.77
CA LEU A 140 -8.25 3.04 28.32
C LEU A 140 -8.41 1.70 27.56
N LEU A 141 -7.69 0.66 27.99
CA LEU A 141 -7.78 -0.67 27.39
C LEU A 141 -9.20 -1.24 27.50
N GLY A 142 -9.87 -1.02 28.62
CA GLY A 142 -11.27 -1.41 28.82
C GLY A 142 -12.20 -0.75 27.81
N ALA A 143 -12.04 0.56 27.59
CA ALA A 143 -12.80 1.33 26.61
C ALA A 143 -12.54 0.85 25.17
N LEU A 144 -11.28 0.71 24.78
CA LEU A 144 -10.88 0.21 23.46
C LEU A 144 -11.46 -1.18 23.17
N LEU A 145 -11.35 -2.13 24.10
CA LEU A 145 -11.86 -3.50 23.92
C LEU A 145 -13.38 -3.54 23.79
N ALA A 146 -14.10 -2.72 24.57
CA ALA A 146 -15.55 -2.60 24.46
C ALA A 146 -15.98 -2.00 23.12
N LEU A 147 -15.32 -0.92 22.68
CA LEU A 147 -15.59 -0.27 21.41
C LEU A 147 -15.27 -1.16 20.20
N ILE A 148 -14.16 -1.92 20.23
CA ILE A 148 -13.84 -2.91 19.18
C ILE A 148 -14.97 -3.95 19.08
N SER A 149 -15.44 -4.47 20.22
CA SER A 149 -16.52 -5.46 20.25
C SER A 149 -17.84 -4.90 19.70
N LEU A 150 -18.13 -3.62 19.92
CA LEU A 150 -19.29 -2.93 19.33
C LEU A 150 -19.09 -2.71 17.83
N ALA A 151 -17.92 -2.25 17.42
CA ALA A 151 -17.56 -1.96 16.03
C ALA A 151 -17.44 -3.22 15.16
N GLU A 152 -17.67 -4.43 15.68
CA GLU A 152 -17.91 -5.61 14.84
C GLU A 152 -19.29 -5.55 14.13
N SER A 153 -20.27 -4.77 14.63
CA SER A 153 -21.56 -4.57 13.97
C SER A 153 -21.58 -3.34 13.06
N PRO A 154 -22.05 -3.43 11.80
CA PRO A 154 -22.21 -2.28 10.92
C PRO A 154 -23.04 -1.14 11.54
N GLU A 155 -24.16 -1.46 12.19
CA GLU A 155 -25.10 -0.50 12.78
C GLU A 155 -24.46 0.27 13.94
N CYS A 156 -23.63 -0.43 14.74
CA CYS A 156 -22.88 0.18 15.83
C CYS A 156 -21.75 1.07 15.30
N ARG A 157 -21.08 0.68 14.20
CA ARG A 157 -20.04 1.52 13.56
C ARG A 157 -20.62 2.85 13.14
N GLU A 158 -21.80 2.87 12.51
CA GLU A 158 -22.46 4.12 12.11
C GLU A 158 -22.67 5.05 13.31
N LYS A 159 -23.21 4.51 14.40
CA LYS A 159 -23.47 5.28 15.63
C LYS A 159 -22.19 5.79 16.30
N ILE A 160 -21.14 4.97 16.34
CA ILE A 160 -19.83 5.40 16.87
C ILE A 160 -19.18 6.46 15.96
N SER A 161 -19.36 6.34 14.64
CA SER A 161 -18.82 7.27 13.64
C SER A 161 -19.51 8.64 13.62
N GLU A 162 -20.63 8.80 14.33
CA GLU A 162 -21.26 10.10 14.57
C GLU A 162 -20.48 10.96 15.59
N LEU A 163 -19.56 10.35 16.36
CA LEU A 163 -18.79 11.00 17.41
C LEU A 163 -17.40 11.44 16.91
N SER A 164 -16.78 12.42 17.60
CA SER A 164 -15.37 12.76 17.37
C SER A 164 -14.48 11.79 18.13
N ILE A 165 -13.95 10.80 17.40
CA ILE A 165 -13.17 9.69 17.99
C ILE A 165 -11.73 9.67 17.47
N VAL A 166 -11.49 10.16 16.25
CA VAL A 166 -10.21 9.99 15.57
C VAL A 166 -9.08 10.73 16.27
N GLU A 167 -9.32 11.93 16.80
CA GLU A 167 -8.31 12.70 17.54
C GLU A 167 -7.71 11.89 18.69
N ASN A 168 -8.57 11.33 19.55
CA ASN A 168 -8.14 10.48 20.66
C ASN A 168 -7.39 9.23 20.17
N LEU A 169 -7.87 8.59 19.09
CA LEU A 169 -7.20 7.42 18.52
C LEU A 169 -5.82 7.76 17.96
N LEU A 170 -5.65 8.92 17.31
CA LEU A 170 -4.36 9.37 16.81
C LEU A 170 -3.37 9.68 17.94
N VAL A 171 -3.84 10.29 19.04
CA VAL A 171 -3.02 10.48 20.26
C VAL A 171 -2.56 9.13 20.82
N ILE A 172 -3.46 8.15 20.93
CA ILE A 172 -3.11 6.79 21.39
C ILE A 172 -2.09 6.14 20.44
N LEU A 173 -2.31 6.27 19.14
CA LEU A 173 -1.41 5.74 18.10
C LEU A 173 -0.02 6.39 18.12
N HIS A 174 0.12 7.60 18.62
CA HIS A 174 1.40 8.31 18.70
C HIS A 174 2.13 8.00 20.02
N GLU A 175 1.45 8.18 21.16
CA GLU A 175 2.12 8.35 22.46
C GLU A 175 2.10 7.11 23.36
N TYR A 176 1.17 6.18 23.16
CA TYR A 176 0.93 5.09 24.12
C TYR A 176 1.77 3.83 23.85
N ASP A 177 1.64 2.84 24.72
CA ASP A 177 2.31 1.55 24.60
C ASP A 177 1.81 0.72 23.39
N MET A 178 2.56 -0.32 23.03
CA MET A 178 2.29 -1.13 21.83
C MET A 178 0.91 -1.81 21.83
N LEU A 179 0.41 -2.24 23.00
CA LEU A 179 -0.89 -2.89 23.09
C LEU A 179 -2.02 -1.88 22.84
N SER A 180 -1.92 -0.70 23.45
CA SER A 180 -2.86 0.41 23.22
C SER A 180 -2.84 0.86 21.75
N LYS A 181 -1.66 1.02 21.15
CA LYS A 181 -1.50 1.32 19.71
C LYS A 181 -2.18 0.28 18.82
N ARG A 182 -1.98 -1.01 19.11
CA ARG A 182 -2.59 -2.11 18.35
C ARG A 182 -4.12 -2.06 18.41
N LEU A 183 -4.69 -1.89 19.59
CA LEU A 183 -6.14 -1.85 19.77
C LEU A 183 -6.76 -0.58 19.17
N ALA A 184 -6.08 0.56 19.31
CA ALA A 184 -6.52 1.81 18.66
C ALA A 184 -6.51 1.70 17.13
N ALA A 185 -5.48 1.08 16.55
CA ALA A 185 -5.42 0.83 15.10
C ALA A 185 -6.52 -0.14 14.65
N GLU A 186 -6.80 -1.19 15.42
CA GLU A 186 -7.87 -2.13 15.12
C GLU A 186 -9.25 -1.44 15.14
N LEU A 187 -9.51 -0.61 16.16
CA LEU A 187 -10.75 0.16 16.25
C LEU A 187 -10.88 1.16 15.09
N LEU A 188 -9.83 1.93 14.80
CA LEU A 188 -9.83 2.89 13.70
C LEU A 188 -10.08 2.19 12.36
N ARG A 189 -9.45 1.04 12.10
CA ARG A 189 -9.69 0.23 10.89
C ARG A 189 -11.14 -0.20 10.75
N LEU A 190 -11.79 -0.62 11.83
CA LEU A 190 -13.20 -1.04 11.79
C LEU A 190 -14.13 0.14 11.47
N LEU A 191 -13.79 1.34 11.92
CA LEU A 191 -14.59 2.55 11.74
C LEU A 191 -14.30 3.29 10.42
N CYS A 192 -13.09 3.17 9.88
CA CYS A 192 -12.59 3.97 8.74
C CYS A 192 -13.29 3.69 7.40
N ALA A 193 -14.15 2.66 7.34
CA ALA A 193 -15.09 2.49 6.23
C ALA A 193 -16.10 3.65 6.11
N ALA A 194 -16.44 4.32 7.22
CA ALA A 194 -17.38 5.44 7.23
C ALA A 194 -16.72 6.74 6.75
N THR A 195 -17.38 7.46 5.84
CA THR A 195 -16.87 8.72 5.25
C THR A 195 -16.47 9.75 6.31
N ARG A 196 -17.29 9.92 7.37
CA ARG A 196 -17.02 10.85 8.48
C ARG A 196 -15.68 10.56 9.17
N ILE A 197 -15.31 9.29 9.30
CA ILE A 197 -14.04 8.89 9.93
C ILE A 197 -12.87 9.22 9.02
N LYS A 198 -12.99 8.99 7.70
CA LYS A 198 -11.96 9.39 6.73
C LYS A 198 -11.74 10.90 6.74
N GLU A 199 -12.82 11.68 6.80
CA GLU A 199 -12.77 13.14 6.92
C GLU A 199 -12.07 13.59 8.21
N GLN A 200 -12.38 12.96 9.36
CA GLN A 200 -11.69 13.24 10.61
C GLN A 200 -10.19 12.88 10.52
N VAL A 201 -9.81 11.74 9.92
CA VAL A 201 -8.40 11.37 9.72
C VAL A 201 -7.65 12.45 8.93
N LYS A 202 -8.29 13.03 7.92
CA LYS A 202 -7.72 14.15 7.15
C LYS A 202 -7.64 15.43 7.98
N MET A 203 -8.71 15.78 8.70
CA MET A 203 -8.79 16.99 9.51
C MET A 203 -7.71 17.04 10.61
N TYR A 204 -7.39 15.89 11.20
CA TYR A 204 -6.43 15.77 12.30
C TYR A 204 -5.03 15.31 11.83
N GLU A 205 -4.68 15.49 10.55
CA GLU A 205 -3.36 15.14 10.00
C GLU A 205 -2.93 13.69 10.33
N GLY A 206 -3.86 12.74 10.22
CA GLY A 206 -3.62 11.36 10.64
C GLY A 206 -2.64 10.59 9.76
N VAL A 207 -2.44 10.98 8.49
CA VAL A 207 -1.56 10.26 7.54
C VAL A 207 -0.11 10.18 8.03
N PRO A 208 0.56 11.28 8.43
CA PRO A 208 1.88 11.22 9.05
C PRO A 208 1.98 10.24 10.23
N VAL A 209 0.99 10.24 11.13
CA VAL A 209 0.96 9.35 12.30
C VAL A 209 0.88 7.89 11.86
N LEU A 210 -0.04 7.57 10.94
CA LEU A 210 -0.20 6.22 10.40
C LEU A 210 1.08 5.73 9.70
N LEU A 211 1.72 6.57 8.89
CA LEU A 211 2.96 6.22 8.19
C LEU A 211 4.14 6.04 9.15
N SER A 212 4.20 6.80 10.24
CA SER A 212 5.25 6.61 11.26
C SER A 212 5.25 5.19 11.85
N LEU A 213 4.05 4.59 11.97
CA LEU A 213 3.84 3.25 12.53
C LEU A 213 4.19 2.10 11.58
N LEU A 214 4.39 2.37 10.27
CA LEU A 214 4.82 1.35 9.32
C LEU A 214 6.25 0.83 9.59
N HIS A 215 7.00 1.46 10.50
CA HIS A 215 8.30 0.98 10.97
C HIS A 215 8.22 -0.01 12.15
N SER A 216 7.02 -0.25 12.68
CA SER A 216 6.82 -1.24 13.76
C SER A 216 7.14 -2.65 13.28
N ASP A 217 7.60 -3.51 14.20
CA ASP A 217 7.78 -4.95 13.96
C ASP A 217 6.52 -5.77 14.27
N HIS A 218 5.46 -5.13 14.79
CA HIS A 218 4.26 -5.84 15.23
C HIS A 218 3.25 -6.08 14.09
N ILE A 219 3.08 -7.33 13.66
CA ILE A 219 2.36 -7.67 12.42
C ILE A 219 0.89 -7.24 12.43
N LYS A 220 0.16 -7.44 13.54
CA LYS A 220 -1.27 -7.07 13.65
C LYS A 220 -1.49 -5.56 13.61
N LEU A 221 -0.54 -4.80 14.15
CA LEU A 221 -0.56 -3.34 14.10
C LEU A 221 -0.33 -2.90 12.65
N LEU A 222 0.75 -3.38 12.02
CA LEU A 222 1.03 -3.10 10.61
C LEU A 222 -0.17 -3.43 9.72
N TRP A 223 -0.76 -4.62 9.90
CA TRP A 223 -1.93 -5.04 9.12
C TRP A 223 -3.09 -4.06 9.29
N SER A 224 -3.35 -3.60 10.52
CA SER A 224 -4.42 -2.65 10.78
C SER A 224 -4.15 -1.27 10.16
N ILE A 225 -2.92 -0.77 10.29
CA ILE A 225 -2.48 0.50 9.70
C ILE A 225 -2.57 0.46 8.19
N VAL A 226 -2.11 -0.61 7.55
CA VAL A 226 -2.16 -0.75 6.09
C VAL A 226 -3.60 -0.77 5.59
N TRP A 227 -4.53 -1.44 6.27
CA TRP A 227 -5.94 -1.41 5.89
C TRP A 227 -6.61 -0.05 6.09
N ILE A 228 -6.19 0.72 7.09
CA ILE A 228 -6.62 2.13 7.20
C ILE A 228 -6.11 2.90 5.98
N LEU A 229 -4.84 2.74 5.60
CA LEU A 229 -4.26 3.38 4.41
C LEU A 229 -5.01 3.02 3.13
N VAL A 230 -5.40 1.74 2.94
CA VAL A 230 -6.25 1.30 1.82
C VAL A 230 -7.53 2.14 1.74
N GLN A 231 -8.22 2.33 2.87
CA GLN A 231 -9.51 3.01 2.92
C GLN A 231 -9.42 4.53 2.71
N VAL A 232 -8.36 5.16 3.21
CA VAL A 232 -8.19 6.62 3.11
C VAL A 232 -7.56 7.05 1.78
N CYS A 233 -6.77 6.18 1.13
CA CYS A 233 -6.14 6.50 -0.16
C CYS A 233 -7.10 6.48 -1.37
N GLU A 234 -8.37 6.13 -1.16
CA GLU A 234 -9.45 6.38 -2.13
C GLU A 234 -9.64 7.89 -2.40
N ASP A 235 -9.33 8.75 -1.41
CA ASP A 235 -9.32 10.19 -1.58
C ASP A 235 -8.04 10.65 -2.31
N PRO A 236 -8.14 11.42 -3.41
CA PRO A 236 -6.96 11.85 -4.18
C PRO A 236 -5.96 12.71 -3.40
N GLU A 237 -6.42 13.53 -2.45
CA GLU A 237 -5.54 14.40 -1.66
C GLU A 237 -4.75 13.58 -0.65
N THR A 238 -5.43 12.71 0.09
CA THR A 238 -4.79 11.74 1.00
C THR A 238 -3.83 10.81 0.25
N SER A 239 -4.21 10.34 -0.94
CA SER A 239 -3.34 9.53 -1.81
C SER A 239 -2.06 10.26 -2.21
N ALA A 240 -2.15 11.55 -2.51
CA ALA A 240 -0.99 12.39 -2.81
C ALA A 240 -0.13 12.64 -1.56
N GLU A 241 -0.74 12.82 -0.40
CA GLU A 241 -0.06 12.99 0.88
C GLU A 241 0.76 11.73 1.25
N ILE A 242 0.16 10.53 1.13
CA ILE A 242 0.86 9.25 1.37
C ILE A 242 2.12 9.14 0.50
N ARG A 243 2.03 9.55 -0.77
CA ARG A 243 3.18 9.57 -1.69
C ARG A 243 4.28 10.53 -1.22
N ILE A 244 3.91 11.76 -0.83
CA ILE A 244 4.86 12.81 -0.42
C ILE A 244 5.63 12.38 0.82
N TRP A 245 4.95 11.75 1.79
CA TRP A 245 5.56 11.21 3.01
C TRP A 245 6.28 9.85 2.80
N GLY A 246 6.43 9.41 1.54
CA GLY A 246 7.20 8.22 1.20
C GLY A 246 6.51 6.89 1.55
N GLY A 247 5.20 6.89 1.79
CA GLY A 247 4.43 5.70 2.16
C GLY A 247 4.54 4.57 1.14
N ILE A 248 4.63 4.89 -0.16
CA ILE A 248 4.82 3.89 -1.23
C ILE A 248 6.12 3.08 -1.03
N LYS A 249 7.23 3.74 -0.69
CA LYS A 249 8.51 3.05 -0.45
C LYS A 249 8.45 2.16 0.79
N GLN A 250 7.76 2.63 1.84
CA GLN A 250 7.58 1.87 3.08
C GLN A 250 6.73 0.61 2.85
N LEU A 251 5.63 0.72 2.12
CA LEU A 251 4.78 -0.43 1.74
C LEU A 251 5.55 -1.46 0.89
N LEU A 252 6.33 -1.00 -0.09
CA LEU A 252 7.17 -1.87 -0.92
C LEU A 252 8.24 -2.60 -0.11
N HIS A 253 8.82 -1.94 0.90
CA HIS A 253 9.79 -2.56 1.77
C HIS A 253 9.16 -3.63 2.70
N ILE A 254 7.93 -3.41 3.19
CA ILE A 254 7.18 -4.45 3.91
C ILE A 254 6.93 -5.68 3.01
N LEU A 255 6.60 -5.46 1.72
CA LEU A 255 6.37 -6.56 0.77
C LEU A 255 7.61 -7.45 0.55
N GLN A 256 8.82 -6.90 0.67
CA GLN A 256 10.06 -7.68 0.48
C GLN A 256 10.27 -8.76 1.54
N GLY A 257 9.60 -8.66 2.70
CA GLY A 257 9.64 -9.69 3.74
C GLY A 257 10.98 -9.81 4.48
N GLU A 258 11.82 -8.77 4.45
CA GLU A 258 13.15 -8.77 5.06
C GLU A 258 13.16 -8.47 6.57
N ARG A 259 11.98 -8.24 7.18
CA ARG A 259 11.85 -7.84 8.58
C ARG A 259 11.56 -9.01 9.51
N ASN A 260 12.16 -8.98 10.70
CA ASN A 260 11.84 -9.89 11.80
C ASN A 260 10.57 -9.43 12.52
N LEU A 261 9.41 -9.90 12.05
CA LEU A 261 8.12 -9.51 12.59
C LEU A 261 7.74 -10.29 13.85
N VAL A 262 7.06 -9.62 14.77
CA VAL A 262 6.54 -10.16 16.03
C VAL A 262 5.01 -10.10 16.02
N SER A 263 4.38 -11.03 16.72
CA SER A 263 2.94 -11.09 16.88
C SER A 263 2.56 -11.82 18.16
N ASP A 264 1.29 -11.71 18.56
CA ASP A 264 0.74 -12.29 19.79
C ASP A 264 -0.50 -13.14 19.48
N ARG A 265 -0.89 -14.06 20.38
CA ARG A 265 -2.14 -14.85 20.27
C ARG A 265 -3.35 -14.23 20.97
N SER A 266 -3.21 -13.01 21.50
CA SER A 266 -4.24 -12.43 22.37
C SER A 266 -5.50 -12.04 21.57
N SER A 267 -6.64 -12.54 22.03
CA SER A 267 -7.99 -12.17 21.55
C SER A 267 -8.58 -11.04 22.39
N VAL A 268 -9.53 -10.28 21.84
CA VAL A 268 -10.27 -9.23 22.56
C VAL A 268 -10.86 -9.76 23.88
N GLY A 269 -11.45 -10.96 23.86
CA GLY A 269 -12.05 -11.58 25.04
C GLY A 269 -11.05 -11.99 26.14
N SER A 270 -9.86 -12.49 25.75
CA SER A 270 -8.78 -12.83 26.69
C SER A 270 -8.16 -11.57 27.30
N LEU A 271 -7.93 -10.53 26.49
CA LEU A 271 -7.41 -9.24 26.94
C LEU A 271 -8.37 -8.56 27.91
N SER A 272 -9.66 -8.52 27.57
CA SER A 272 -10.71 -7.96 28.43
C SER A 272 -10.75 -8.64 29.80
N SER A 273 -10.67 -9.98 29.81
CA SER A 273 -10.65 -10.75 31.07
C SER A 273 -9.38 -10.55 31.88
N ALA A 274 -8.22 -10.37 31.23
CA ALA A 274 -6.96 -10.10 31.91
C ALA A 274 -6.88 -8.68 32.46
N ASN A 275 -7.36 -7.69 31.69
CA ASN A 275 -7.47 -6.28 32.10
C ASN A 275 -8.33 -6.15 33.35
N ALA A 276 -9.53 -6.71 33.31
CA ALA A 276 -10.43 -6.71 34.46
C ALA A 276 -9.85 -7.43 35.70
N ALA A 277 -8.97 -8.41 35.49
CA ALA A 277 -8.31 -9.13 36.58
C ALA A 277 -7.03 -8.44 37.09
N GLY A 278 -6.59 -7.32 36.50
CA GLY A 278 -5.31 -6.68 36.82
C GLY A 278 -4.08 -7.51 36.41
N ARG A 279 -4.23 -8.40 35.42
CA ARG A 279 -3.19 -9.35 34.99
C ARG A 279 -2.71 -9.10 33.55
N ILE A 280 -3.10 -7.98 32.94
CA ILE A 280 -2.78 -7.71 31.53
C ILE A 280 -1.27 -7.58 31.28
N GLN A 281 -0.52 -7.05 32.25
CA GLN A 281 0.94 -6.98 32.21
C GLN A 281 1.64 -8.35 32.36
N GLN A 282 0.93 -9.36 32.89
CA GLN A 282 1.43 -10.73 33.05
C GLN A 282 1.10 -11.62 31.84
N LEU A 283 0.29 -11.13 30.89
CA LEU A 283 0.16 -11.79 29.61
C LEU A 283 1.47 -11.55 28.86
N HIS A 284 2.27 -12.60 28.73
CA HIS A 284 3.35 -12.61 27.75
C HIS A 284 2.73 -12.35 26.38
N LEU A 285 2.92 -11.14 25.84
CA LEU A 285 2.58 -10.80 24.46
C LEU A 285 3.46 -11.59 23.46
N SER A 286 4.42 -12.35 23.96
CA SER A 286 5.26 -13.31 23.25
C SER A 286 4.82 -14.74 23.56
N ASP A 287 3.62 -15.14 23.11
CA ASP A 287 3.39 -16.57 22.87
C ASP A 287 3.97 -16.84 21.47
N ASP A 288 5.03 -17.64 21.39
CA ASP A 288 5.66 -18.01 20.12
C ASP A 288 4.59 -18.66 19.21
N LEU A 289 4.13 -17.90 18.21
CA LEU A 289 3.27 -18.43 17.17
C LEU A 289 4.00 -19.57 16.47
N SER A 290 3.23 -20.56 16.03
CA SER A 290 3.81 -21.58 15.16
C SER A 290 4.36 -20.90 13.89
N PRO A 291 5.42 -21.45 13.27
CA PRO A 291 5.95 -20.92 12.02
C PRO A 291 4.87 -20.78 10.94
N ASP A 292 3.92 -21.70 10.91
CA ASP A 292 2.79 -21.69 9.97
C ASP A 292 1.84 -20.50 10.22
N GLU A 293 1.44 -20.24 11.47
CA GLU A 293 0.59 -19.06 11.80
C GLU A 293 1.31 -17.73 11.55
N MET A 294 2.62 -17.67 11.81
CA MET A 294 3.40 -16.48 11.50
C MET A 294 3.41 -16.23 9.99
N GLN A 295 3.61 -17.27 9.19
CA GLN A 295 3.59 -17.19 7.73
C GLN A 295 2.22 -16.74 7.18
N GLU A 296 1.11 -17.19 7.76
CA GLU A 296 -0.24 -16.72 7.39
C GLU A 296 -0.46 -15.24 7.67
N ASN A 297 0.01 -14.76 8.83
CA ASN A 297 -0.04 -13.35 9.16
C ASN A 297 0.82 -12.51 8.21
N ILE A 298 1.98 -13.03 7.78
CA ILE A 298 2.84 -12.39 6.76
C ILE A 298 2.13 -12.30 5.42
N PHE A 299 1.51 -13.39 4.95
CA PHE A 299 0.73 -13.36 3.70
C PHE A 299 -0.42 -12.36 3.77
N SER A 300 -1.13 -12.31 4.91
CA SER A 300 -2.22 -11.36 5.14
C SER A 300 -1.74 -9.91 5.12
N LEU A 301 -0.57 -9.62 5.70
CA LEU A 301 0.04 -8.30 5.66
C LEU A 301 0.49 -7.93 4.24
N GLN A 302 1.15 -8.85 3.54
CA GLN A 302 1.58 -8.61 2.15
C GLN A 302 0.37 -8.37 1.23
N ALA A 303 -0.71 -9.13 1.40
CA ALA A 303 -1.96 -8.93 0.67
C ALA A 303 -2.55 -7.53 0.92
N ALA A 304 -2.55 -7.07 2.18
CA ALA A 304 -2.97 -5.72 2.54
C ALA A 304 -2.09 -4.64 1.88
N CYS A 305 -0.76 -4.83 1.84
CA CYS A 305 0.16 -3.90 1.17
C CYS A 305 -0.09 -3.88 -0.35
N CYS A 306 -0.33 -5.02 -0.99
CA CYS A 306 -0.73 -5.08 -2.39
C CYS A 306 -2.06 -4.36 -2.64
N ALA A 307 -3.03 -4.47 -1.73
CA ALA A 307 -4.28 -3.72 -1.80
C ALA A 307 -4.05 -2.21 -1.70
N ALA A 308 -3.20 -1.75 -0.78
CA ALA A 308 -2.87 -0.33 -0.63
C ALA A 308 -2.19 0.22 -1.89
N ILE A 309 -1.23 -0.53 -2.44
CA ILE A 309 -0.56 -0.14 -3.69
C ILE A 309 -1.58 -0.10 -4.84
N THR A 310 -2.51 -1.05 -4.92
CA THR A 310 -3.55 -1.09 -5.97
C THR A 310 -4.37 0.20 -5.99
N GLU A 311 -4.80 0.69 -4.83
CA GLU A 311 -5.57 1.95 -4.75
C GLU A 311 -4.68 3.17 -5.00
N LEU A 312 -3.44 3.18 -4.50
CA LEU A 312 -2.51 4.30 -4.73
C LEU A 312 -2.15 4.49 -6.21
N VAL A 313 -2.01 3.41 -6.99
CA VAL A 313 -1.62 3.47 -8.42
C VAL A 313 -2.72 3.94 -9.35
N LEU A 314 -3.93 4.23 -8.85
CA LEU A 314 -4.97 4.92 -9.63
C LEU A 314 -4.50 6.31 -10.09
N SER A 315 -3.60 6.93 -9.33
CA SER A 315 -2.90 8.15 -9.75
C SER A 315 -1.66 7.82 -10.58
N GLU A 316 -1.55 8.39 -11.79
CA GLU A 316 -0.37 8.20 -12.67
C GLU A 316 0.94 8.56 -11.96
N THR A 317 0.95 9.64 -11.18
CA THR A 317 2.12 10.08 -10.43
C THR A 317 2.56 9.09 -9.35
N ASN A 318 1.62 8.43 -8.67
CA ASN A 318 1.92 7.38 -7.69
C ASN A 318 2.40 6.11 -8.40
N ALA A 319 1.76 5.73 -9.50
CA ALA A 319 2.18 4.60 -10.32
C ALA A 319 3.63 4.75 -10.80
N CYS A 320 4.02 5.94 -11.29
CA CYS A 320 5.41 6.24 -11.63
C CYS A 320 6.36 6.01 -10.44
N GLN A 321 6.00 6.46 -9.23
CA GLN A 321 6.83 6.26 -8.05
C GLN A 321 6.97 4.77 -7.67
N VAL A 322 5.90 3.98 -7.78
CA VAL A 322 5.95 2.52 -7.56
C VAL A 322 6.93 1.88 -8.53
N VAL A 323 6.88 2.23 -9.81
CA VAL A 323 7.79 1.69 -10.83
C VAL A 323 9.23 2.11 -10.58
N GLN A 324 9.48 3.38 -10.25
CA GLN A 324 10.82 3.89 -9.91
C GLN A 324 11.40 3.25 -8.63
N ALA A 325 10.53 2.81 -7.71
CA ALA A 325 10.92 2.11 -6.49
C ALA A 325 11.05 0.58 -6.68
N ASN A 326 11.20 0.10 -7.92
CA ASN A 326 11.31 -1.32 -8.27
C ASN A 326 10.06 -2.15 -7.88
N GLY A 327 8.90 -1.49 -7.75
CA GLY A 327 7.69 -2.10 -7.21
C GLY A 327 7.09 -3.20 -8.08
N ILE A 328 7.22 -3.11 -9.41
CA ILE A 328 6.76 -4.20 -10.31
C ILE A 328 7.52 -5.48 -10.01
N TYR A 329 8.85 -5.43 -9.85
CA TYR A 329 9.66 -6.59 -9.50
C TYR A 329 9.27 -7.15 -8.12
N ILE A 330 9.16 -6.29 -7.10
CA ILE A 330 8.82 -6.69 -5.74
C ILE A 330 7.46 -7.42 -5.71
N ILE A 331 6.44 -6.84 -6.35
CA ILE A 331 5.10 -7.43 -6.40
C ILE A 331 5.11 -8.71 -7.24
N ALA A 332 5.83 -8.73 -8.37
CA ALA A 332 5.88 -9.91 -9.23
C ALA A 332 6.58 -11.12 -8.57
N LYS A 333 7.47 -10.92 -7.58
CA LYS A 333 7.97 -12.07 -6.79
C LYS A 333 6.87 -12.78 -6.00
N LEU A 334 5.83 -12.06 -5.61
CA LEU A 334 4.74 -12.60 -4.78
C LEU A 334 3.74 -13.44 -5.59
N ILE A 335 3.76 -13.37 -6.92
CA ILE A 335 2.94 -14.26 -7.75
C ILE A 335 3.53 -15.65 -7.85
N LEU A 336 4.82 -15.87 -7.57
CA LEU A 336 5.43 -17.19 -7.70
C LEU A 336 4.81 -18.20 -6.70
N PRO A 337 4.54 -19.45 -7.12
CA PRO A 337 3.91 -20.45 -6.25
C PRO A 337 4.74 -20.72 -4.98
N ASN A 338 4.08 -20.73 -3.83
CA ASN A 338 4.70 -21.15 -2.58
C ASN A 338 4.30 -22.60 -2.26
N LYS A 339 5.28 -23.52 -2.24
CA LYS A 339 5.06 -24.97 -1.98
C LYS A 339 4.81 -25.30 -0.49
N GLY A 340 4.46 -24.32 0.33
CA GLY A 340 4.16 -24.48 1.76
C GLY A 340 2.82 -25.19 2.03
N ARG A 341 2.56 -25.52 3.30
CA ARG A 341 1.32 -26.19 3.74
C ARG A 341 0.04 -25.34 3.58
N ASN A 342 0.18 -24.00 3.48
CA ASN A 342 -0.95 -23.06 3.51
C ASN A 342 -1.26 -22.47 2.12
N ALA A 343 -1.77 -23.33 1.23
CA ALA A 343 -2.04 -22.97 -0.16
C ALA A 343 -3.12 -21.88 -0.32
N GLU A 344 -4.16 -21.85 0.52
CA GLU A 344 -5.26 -20.88 0.39
C GLU A 344 -4.81 -19.42 0.60
N ASN A 345 -4.09 -19.15 1.70
CA ASN A 345 -3.58 -17.81 1.99
C ASN A 345 -2.52 -17.37 0.99
N ALA A 346 -1.70 -18.30 0.49
CA ALA A 346 -0.74 -18.03 -0.58
C ALA A 346 -1.46 -17.66 -1.89
N ASN A 347 -2.51 -18.41 -2.27
CA ASN A 347 -3.32 -18.12 -3.45
C ASN A 347 -4.00 -16.75 -3.35
N LEU A 348 -4.51 -16.40 -2.16
CA LEU A 348 -5.11 -15.10 -1.91
C LEU A 348 -4.08 -13.98 -2.10
N LEU A 349 -2.87 -14.13 -1.54
CA LEU A 349 -1.77 -13.18 -1.77
C LEU A 349 -1.44 -13.04 -3.26
N GLN A 350 -1.36 -14.16 -4.00
CA GLN A 350 -1.13 -14.14 -5.44
C GLN A 350 -2.22 -13.35 -6.17
N CYS A 351 -3.50 -13.50 -5.79
CA CYS A 351 -4.60 -12.71 -6.36
C CYS A 351 -4.39 -11.21 -6.13
N TYR A 352 -4.02 -10.79 -4.92
CA TYR A 352 -3.76 -9.38 -4.61
C TYR A 352 -2.54 -8.85 -5.37
N ALA A 353 -1.49 -9.65 -5.51
CA ALA A 353 -0.32 -9.30 -6.30
C ALA A 353 -0.66 -9.14 -7.78
N PHE A 354 -1.41 -10.08 -8.37
CA PHE A 354 -1.90 -9.97 -9.75
C PHE A 354 -2.78 -8.75 -9.96
N ARG A 355 -3.66 -8.43 -9.00
CA ARG A 355 -4.49 -7.22 -9.06
C ARG A 355 -3.65 -5.95 -9.09
N ALA A 356 -2.66 -5.83 -8.20
CA ALA A 356 -1.74 -4.70 -8.18
C ALA A 356 -0.95 -4.58 -9.50
N LEU A 357 -0.45 -5.70 -10.03
CA LEU A 357 0.20 -5.76 -11.34
C LEU A 357 -0.73 -5.35 -12.48
N ARG A 358 -2.00 -5.76 -12.45
CA ARG A 358 -3.00 -5.42 -13.47
C ARG A 358 -3.37 -3.95 -13.49
N PHE A 359 -3.38 -3.30 -12.33
CA PHE A 359 -3.56 -1.85 -12.24
C PHE A 359 -2.33 -1.12 -12.76
N LEU A 360 -1.12 -1.56 -12.38
CA LEU A 360 0.13 -1.02 -12.92
C LEU A 360 0.25 -1.20 -14.44
N PHE A 361 -0.24 -2.32 -15.00
CA PHE A 361 -0.28 -2.57 -16.44
C PHE A 361 -1.25 -1.65 -17.20
N SER A 362 -2.33 -1.20 -16.54
CA SER A 362 -3.31 -0.32 -17.17
C SER A 362 -2.71 1.04 -17.59
N MET A 363 -1.59 1.42 -16.97
CA MET A 363 -0.77 2.57 -17.37
C MET A 363 0.03 2.26 -18.64
N GLU A 364 -0.20 3.05 -19.71
CA GLU A 364 0.40 2.80 -21.03
C GLU A 364 1.92 2.68 -20.99
N ARG A 365 2.58 3.53 -20.20
CA ARG A 365 4.04 3.56 -20.08
C ARG A 365 4.62 2.25 -19.54
N ASN A 366 3.86 1.46 -18.79
CA ASN A 366 4.35 0.25 -18.15
C ASN A 366 4.18 -1.00 -19.03
N ARG A 367 3.34 -0.96 -20.07
CA ARG A 367 2.94 -2.14 -20.84
C ARG A 367 4.12 -2.93 -21.43
N HIS A 368 5.16 -2.24 -21.90
CA HIS A 368 6.34 -2.87 -22.47
C HIS A 368 7.09 -3.77 -21.46
N ILE A 369 7.00 -3.44 -20.16
CA ILE A 369 7.60 -4.20 -19.07
C ILE A 369 6.88 -5.55 -18.90
N PHE A 370 5.54 -5.54 -18.98
CA PHE A 370 4.71 -6.73 -18.75
C PHE A 370 4.69 -7.73 -19.91
N LYS A 371 4.93 -7.29 -21.15
CA LYS A 371 5.02 -8.20 -22.32
C LYS A 371 6.08 -9.29 -22.16
N ARG A 372 7.09 -9.05 -21.33
CA ARG A 372 8.17 -10.01 -21.05
C ARG A 372 7.92 -10.85 -19.79
N LEU A 373 6.90 -10.52 -18.99
CA LEU A 373 6.69 -11.10 -17.67
C LEU A 373 5.98 -12.46 -17.75
N PHE A 374 5.05 -12.63 -18.70
CA PHE A 374 4.16 -13.79 -18.77
C PHE A 374 4.30 -14.54 -20.10
N PRO A 375 4.20 -15.88 -20.10
CA PRO A 375 3.92 -16.66 -21.30
C PRO A 375 2.62 -16.20 -21.97
N THR A 376 2.50 -16.37 -23.29
CA THR A 376 1.36 -15.88 -24.09
C THR A 376 0.01 -16.29 -23.50
N ASP A 377 -0.15 -17.57 -23.14
CA ASP A 377 -1.41 -18.13 -22.61
C ASP A 377 -1.80 -17.58 -21.23
N LEU A 378 -0.84 -17.11 -20.42
CA LEU A 378 -1.10 -16.44 -19.15
C LEU A 378 -1.32 -14.94 -19.36
N PHE A 379 -0.62 -14.37 -20.33
CA PHE A 379 -0.75 -12.96 -20.66
C PHE A 379 -2.14 -12.63 -21.22
N GLU A 380 -2.72 -13.53 -22.02
CA GLU A 380 -4.10 -13.39 -22.52
C GLU A 380 -5.11 -13.33 -21.36
N ILE A 381 -5.09 -14.30 -20.45
CA ILE A 381 -5.97 -14.30 -19.26
C ILE A 381 -5.74 -13.04 -18.41
N PHE A 382 -4.48 -12.65 -18.21
CA PHE A 382 -4.15 -11.43 -17.47
C PHE A 382 -4.75 -10.17 -18.11
N ILE A 383 -4.80 -10.08 -19.44
CA ILE A 383 -5.44 -8.97 -20.16
C ILE A 383 -6.96 -9.06 -20.06
N ASP A 384 -7.53 -10.24 -20.28
CA ASP A 384 -8.97 -10.51 -20.37
C ASP A 384 -9.74 -10.18 -19.08
N ILE A 385 -9.06 -10.18 -17.93
CA ILE A 385 -9.62 -9.66 -16.67
C ILE A 385 -10.19 -8.24 -16.84
N GLY A 386 -9.59 -7.43 -17.70
CA GLY A 386 -10.01 -6.04 -17.92
C GLY A 386 -9.33 -5.03 -16.99
N HIS A 387 -9.59 -3.75 -17.25
CA HIS A 387 -8.91 -2.64 -16.57
C HIS A 387 -9.58 -2.31 -15.23
N TYR A 388 -8.76 -2.10 -14.20
CA TYR A 388 -9.18 -1.61 -12.87
C TYR A 388 -10.25 -2.47 -12.16
N VAL A 389 -10.25 -3.80 -12.40
CA VAL A 389 -11.17 -4.72 -11.73
C VAL A 389 -10.80 -4.88 -10.26
N ARG A 390 -11.69 -4.42 -9.37
CA ARG A 390 -11.49 -4.49 -7.92
C ARG A 390 -11.79 -5.86 -7.32
N ASP A 391 -12.71 -6.62 -7.93
CA ASP A 391 -13.12 -7.94 -7.43
C ASP A 391 -11.93 -8.91 -7.46
N ILE A 392 -11.54 -9.40 -6.29
CA ILE A 392 -10.38 -10.30 -6.14
C ILE A 392 -10.62 -11.65 -6.82
N ARG A 393 -11.88 -12.08 -6.92
CA ARG A 393 -12.26 -13.38 -7.50
C ARG A 393 -11.97 -13.46 -8.99
N ALA A 394 -11.92 -12.32 -9.68
CA ALA A 394 -11.55 -12.25 -11.10
C ALA A 394 -10.10 -12.73 -11.36
N TYR A 395 -9.26 -12.83 -10.33
CA TYR A 395 -7.86 -13.24 -10.43
C TYR A 395 -7.64 -14.73 -10.07
N GLU A 396 -8.66 -15.43 -9.56
CA GLU A 396 -8.53 -16.82 -9.08
C GLU A 396 -8.18 -17.80 -10.20
N GLU A 397 -8.78 -17.63 -11.40
CA GLU A 397 -8.48 -18.45 -12.57
C GLU A 397 -7.02 -18.32 -12.99
N LEU A 398 -6.50 -17.09 -13.00
CA LEU A 398 -5.11 -16.80 -13.36
C LEU A 398 -4.14 -17.44 -12.37
N VAL A 399 -4.43 -17.35 -11.06
CA VAL A 399 -3.65 -17.99 -10.01
C VAL A 399 -3.68 -19.51 -10.14
N SER A 400 -4.86 -20.08 -10.39
CA SER A 400 -5.01 -21.52 -10.59
C SER A 400 -4.15 -22.02 -11.76
N LYS A 401 -4.21 -21.34 -12.91
CA LYS A 401 -3.42 -21.71 -14.09
C LYS A 401 -1.92 -21.56 -13.84
N LEU A 402 -1.48 -20.49 -13.18
CA LEU A 402 -0.07 -20.29 -12.82
C LEU A 402 0.43 -21.43 -11.92
N ASN A 403 -0.33 -21.80 -10.88
CA ASN A 403 0.06 -22.83 -9.92
C ASN A 403 0.05 -24.25 -10.51
N LEU A 404 -0.62 -24.46 -11.65
CA LEU A 404 -0.64 -25.71 -12.41
C LEU A 404 0.49 -25.83 -13.45
N LEU A 405 1.27 -24.77 -13.67
CA LEU A 405 2.38 -24.80 -14.64
C LEU A 405 3.49 -25.77 -14.24
N LYS A 406 4.22 -26.26 -15.25
CA LYS A 406 5.39 -27.12 -15.04
C LYS A 406 6.55 -26.31 -14.44
N GLU A 407 7.46 -26.98 -13.74
CA GLU A 407 8.60 -26.31 -13.10
C GLU A 407 9.48 -25.52 -14.08
N ASP A 408 9.63 -25.98 -15.32
CA ASP A 408 10.43 -25.28 -16.34
C ASP A 408 9.78 -23.97 -16.79
N GLU A 409 8.45 -23.94 -16.90
CA GLU A 409 7.69 -22.72 -17.22
C GLU A 409 7.74 -21.74 -16.05
N LEU A 410 7.61 -22.24 -14.81
CA LEU A 410 7.77 -21.42 -13.60
C LEU A 410 9.17 -20.83 -13.47
N LYS A 411 10.21 -21.57 -13.86
CA LYS A 411 11.60 -21.05 -13.92
C LYS A 411 11.72 -19.92 -14.95
N GLN A 412 11.14 -20.07 -16.14
CA GLN A 412 11.13 -18.99 -17.14
C GLN A 412 10.43 -17.73 -16.64
N ILE A 413 9.32 -17.88 -15.91
CA ILE A 413 8.63 -16.74 -15.27
C ILE A 413 9.51 -16.11 -14.19
N ALA A 414 10.16 -16.92 -13.35
CA ALA A 414 11.07 -16.42 -12.31
C ALA A 414 12.27 -15.68 -12.92
N GLU A 415 12.87 -16.18 -13.99
CA GLU A 415 13.94 -15.51 -14.75
C GLU A 415 13.45 -14.20 -15.37
N SER A 416 12.22 -14.18 -15.89
CA SER A 416 11.58 -12.99 -16.45
C SER A 416 11.32 -11.94 -15.37
N ILE A 417 10.83 -12.33 -14.20
CA ILE A 417 10.69 -11.46 -13.02
C ILE A 417 12.06 -10.90 -12.63
N GLU A 418 13.07 -11.76 -12.50
CA GLU A 418 14.42 -11.31 -12.19
C GLU A 418 14.92 -10.34 -13.25
N SER A 419 14.68 -10.55 -14.54
CA SER A 419 15.04 -9.64 -15.64
C SER A 419 14.62 -8.18 -15.38
N MET A 420 13.50 -7.97 -14.69
CA MET A 420 12.88 -6.67 -14.41
C MET A 420 13.44 -5.95 -13.17
N ASN A 421 14.29 -6.61 -12.38
CA ASN A 421 14.88 -6.02 -11.20
C ASN A 421 15.79 -4.83 -11.58
N GLN A 422 15.35 -3.61 -11.27
CA GLN A 422 16.08 -2.37 -11.59
C GLN A 422 17.29 -2.14 -10.68
N ASN A 423 17.39 -2.86 -9.56
CA ASN A 423 18.47 -2.76 -8.57
C ASN A 423 19.59 -3.78 -8.81
N LYS A 424 19.65 -4.43 -9.98
CA LYS A 424 20.70 -5.39 -10.30
C LYS A 424 22.10 -4.80 -10.22
N ALA A 425 23.03 -5.64 -9.79
CA ALA A 425 24.44 -5.41 -10.06
C ALA A 425 24.66 -5.28 -11.57
N PRO A 426 25.51 -4.34 -12.02
CA PRO A 426 25.73 -4.12 -13.44
C PRO A 426 26.28 -5.37 -14.12
N THR A 427 25.73 -5.70 -15.30
CA THR A 427 26.07 -6.93 -16.04
C THR A 427 27.46 -6.86 -16.65
N LYS A 428 27.87 -5.67 -17.10
CA LYS A 428 29.22 -5.37 -17.60
C LYS A 428 29.52 -3.88 -17.51
N HIS A 429 30.78 -3.52 -17.68
CA HIS A 429 31.23 -2.14 -17.83
C HIS A 429 31.71 -1.88 -19.26
N ILE A 430 31.38 -0.71 -19.79
CA ILE A 430 31.93 -0.16 -21.04
C ILE A 430 32.51 1.22 -20.72
N GLY A 431 33.82 1.38 -20.87
CA GLY A 431 34.55 2.51 -20.31
C GLY A 431 34.19 2.78 -18.84
N ASN A 432 33.75 4.01 -18.55
CA ASN A 432 33.36 4.43 -17.18
C ASN A 432 31.86 4.25 -16.89
N TYR A 433 31.16 3.39 -17.63
CA TYR A 433 29.72 3.22 -17.54
C TYR A 433 29.36 1.76 -17.23
N ALA A 434 28.54 1.59 -16.20
CA ALA A 434 27.97 0.33 -15.78
C ALA A 434 26.67 0.09 -16.58
N ILE A 435 26.56 -1.04 -17.28
CA ILE A 435 25.35 -1.40 -18.01
C ILE A 435 24.30 -1.94 -17.03
N LEU A 436 23.13 -1.30 -17.05
CA LEU A 436 21.99 -1.68 -16.22
C LEU A 436 20.98 -2.53 -17.00
N GLU A 437 20.62 -2.10 -18.21
CA GLU A 437 19.51 -2.69 -18.97
C GLU A 437 19.71 -2.51 -20.49
N HIS A 438 19.21 -3.45 -21.29
CA HIS A 438 19.11 -3.29 -22.75
C HIS A 438 17.73 -2.73 -23.13
N LEU A 439 17.72 -1.52 -23.70
CA LEU A 439 16.50 -0.77 -24.03
C LEU A 439 15.93 -1.17 -25.40
N GLY A 440 16.78 -1.50 -26.37
CA GLY A 440 16.31 -1.92 -27.70
C GLY A 440 17.43 -2.06 -28.72
N SER A 441 17.13 -2.73 -29.83
CA SER A 441 18.04 -2.90 -30.96
C SER A 441 17.37 -2.39 -32.24
N GLY A 442 18.13 -1.73 -33.11
CA GLY A 442 17.69 -1.27 -34.42
C GLY A 442 18.75 -1.49 -35.49
N ALA A 443 18.47 -1.02 -36.71
CA ALA A 443 19.37 -1.17 -37.87
C ALA A 443 20.80 -0.63 -37.65
N PHE A 444 20.94 0.33 -36.73
CA PHE A 444 22.21 0.99 -36.41
C PHE A 444 22.86 0.50 -35.11
N GLY A 445 22.32 -0.54 -34.47
CA GLY A 445 22.88 -1.16 -33.27
C GLY A 445 21.96 -1.14 -32.05
N SER A 446 22.53 -1.31 -30.87
CA SER A 446 21.80 -1.53 -29.61
C SER A 446 21.88 -0.34 -28.68
N VAL A 447 20.84 -0.12 -27.87
CA VAL A 447 20.77 0.96 -26.88
C VAL A 447 20.65 0.35 -25.49
N TYR A 448 21.44 0.86 -24.55
CA TYR A 448 21.50 0.39 -23.17
C TYR A 448 21.23 1.54 -22.19
N LYS A 449 20.58 1.22 -21.08
CA LYS A 449 20.54 2.06 -19.88
C LYS A 449 21.84 1.87 -19.12
N VAL A 450 22.52 2.95 -18.79
CA VAL A 450 23.83 2.91 -18.13
C VAL A 450 23.92 3.88 -16.96
N ARG A 451 24.79 3.57 -15.99
CA ARG A 451 25.15 4.46 -14.87
C ARG A 451 26.63 4.81 -14.95
N LYS A 452 26.96 6.09 -14.82
CA LYS A 452 28.37 6.52 -14.77
C LYS A 452 28.98 6.11 -13.41
N LEU A 453 30.18 5.52 -13.39
CA LEU A 453 30.80 4.99 -12.17
C LEU A 453 30.91 5.99 -11.01
N ASN A 454 31.16 7.27 -11.32
CA ASN A 454 31.41 8.32 -10.32
C ASN A 454 30.18 9.23 -10.09
N GLY A 455 28.97 8.76 -10.41
CA GLY A 455 27.76 9.55 -10.22
C GLY A 455 26.49 8.70 -10.19
N GLN A 456 25.39 9.32 -9.74
CA GLN A 456 24.07 8.67 -9.73
C GLN A 456 23.30 8.83 -11.04
N ASN A 457 23.83 9.59 -12.01
CA ASN A 457 23.14 9.88 -13.26
C ASN A 457 22.99 8.62 -14.12
N ILE A 458 21.73 8.30 -14.42
CA ILE A 458 21.36 7.28 -15.40
C ILE A 458 21.29 7.93 -16.79
N LEU A 459 21.87 7.25 -17.78
CA LEU A 459 22.03 7.72 -19.15
C LEU A 459 21.64 6.61 -20.13
N ALA A 460 21.47 6.96 -21.40
CA ALA A 460 21.39 5.99 -22.49
C ALA A 460 22.73 5.90 -23.22
N MET A 461 23.13 4.70 -23.61
CA MET A 461 24.32 4.42 -24.40
C MET A 461 23.93 3.64 -25.66
N LYS A 462 24.13 4.24 -26.83
CA LYS A 462 23.95 3.55 -28.13
C LYS A 462 25.28 2.97 -28.60
N GLU A 463 25.32 1.66 -28.77
CA GLU A 463 26.39 0.89 -29.37
C GLU A 463 26.12 0.75 -30.87
N VAL A 464 27.05 1.23 -31.70
CA VAL A 464 26.99 1.11 -33.15
C VAL A 464 28.11 0.18 -33.62
N ASN A 465 27.73 -0.89 -34.31
CA ASN A 465 28.69 -1.82 -34.88
C ASN A 465 29.24 -1.27 -36.20
N LEU A 466 30.53 -0.91 -36.19
CA LEU A 466 31.23 -0.35 -37.34
C LEU A 466 31.60 -1.41 -38.39
N HIS A 467 31.33 -2.70 -38.13
CA HIS A 467 31.52 -3.78 -39.10
C HIS A 467 30.38 -3.94 -40.12
N ASN A 468 29.35 -3.08 -40.09
CA ASN A 468 28.29 -3.13 -41.11
C ASN A 468 28.87 -2.79 -42.51
N PRO A 469 28.58 -3.59 -43.56
CA PRO A 469 29.06 -3.34 -44.94
C PRO A 469 28.74 -1.95 -45.49
N ALA A 470 27.75 -1.25 -44.91
CA ALA A 470 27.43 0.15 -45.23
C ALA A 470 28.59 1.14 -44.95
N PHE A 471 29.61 0.76 -44.17
CA PHE A 471 30.73 1.63 -43.76
C PHE A 471 32.07 1.33 -44.46
N GLY A 472 32.08 0.46 -45.48
CA GLY A 472 33.25 0.20 -46.32
C GLY A 472 33.62 -1.29 -46.43
N LYS A 473 34.13 -1.68 -47.59
CA LYS A 473 34.44 -3.08 -47.95
C LYS A 473 35.83 -3.56 -47.47
N ASN A 474 36.78 -2.65 -47.22
CA ASN A 474 38.17 -2.94 -46.84
C ASN A 474 38.64 -2.16 -45.59
N LYS A 475 39.67 -2.66 -44.88
CA LYS A 475 40.18 -2.11 -43.60
C LYS A 475 40.64 -0.63 -43.67
N LYS A 476 41.32 -0.23 -44.75
CA LYS A 476 41.75 1.17 -44.98
C LYS A 476 40.58 2.14 -45.26
N ASP A 477 39.59 1.71 -46.03
CA ASP A 477 38.39 2.52 -46.32
C ASP A 477 37.50 2.69 -45.08
N ARG A 478 37.47 1.65 -44.23
CA ARG A 478 36.83 1.68 -42.91
C ARG A 478 37.51 2.68 -41.98
N ASP A 479 38.83 2.65 -41.82
CA ASP A 479 39.53 3.56 -40.89
C ASP A 479 39.38 5.05 -41.28
N SER A 480 39.36 5.36 -42.58
CA SER A 480 39.13 6.71 -43.10
C SER A 480 37.66 7.15 -42.94
N SER A 481 36.71 6.29 -43.30
CA SER A 481 35.28 6.58 -43.20
C SER A 481 34.83 6.68 -41.73
N VAL A 482 35.34 5.81 -40.86
CA VAL A 482 35.06 5.82 -39.42
C VAL A 482 35.59 7.10 -38.77
N LYS A 483 36.81 7.55 -39.09
CA LYS A 483 37.32 8.84 -38.57
C LYS A 483 36.44 10.02 -38.99
N ASN A 484 36.05 10.09 -40.26
CA ASN A 484 35.21 11.18 -40.77
C ASN A 484 33.80 11.14 -40.16
N ILE A 485 33.18 9.96 -40.08
CA ILE A 485 31.84 9.75 -39.48
C ILE A 485 31.87 10.05 -37.98
N VAL A 486 32.91 9.62 -37.27
CA VAL A 486 33.06 9.90 -35.83
C VAL A 486 33.26 11.40 -35.62
N SER A 487 34.07 12.09 -36.43
CA SER A 487 34.20 13.55 -36.33
C SER A 487 32.91 14.30 -36.66
N GLU A 488 32.18 13.92 -37.71
CA GLU A 488 30.92 14.54 -38.11
C GLU A 488 29.81 14.29 -37.07
N LEU A 489 29.65 13.04 -36.61
CA LEU A 489 28.67 12.70 -35.58
C LEU A 489 28.98 13.35 -34.23
N THR A 490 30.26 13.46 -33.85
CA THR A 490 30.67 14.10 -32.58
C THR A 490 30.35 15.59 -32.62
N ILE A 491 30.70 16.29 -33.71
CA ILE A 491 30.45 17.73 -33.88
C ILE A 491 28.96 18.04 -33.95
N ILE A 492 28.18 17.24 -34.70
CA ILE A 492 26.73 17.46 -34.85
C ILE A 492 26.00 17.23 -33.53
N LYS A 493 26.37 16.20 -32.77
CA LYS A 493 25.61 15.76 -31.60
C LYS A 493 25.93 16.55 -30.33
N GLU A 494 27.19 16.92 -30.11
CA GLU A 494 27.60 17.64 -28.90
C GLU A 494 27.16 19.12 -28.89
N GLN A 495 26.75 19.66 -30.05
CA GLN A 495 26.26 21.04 -30.17
C GLN A 495 24.74 21.19 -30.00
N LEU A 496 23.99 20.10 -29.84
CA LEU A 496 22.54 20.12 -29.70
C LEU A 496 22.14 20.39 -28.25
N TYR A 497 21.38 21.45 -28.06
CA TYR A 497 20.81 21.85 -26.77
C TYR A 497 19.43 22.47 -26.98
N HIS A 498 18.39 21.65 -26.84
CA HIS A 498 16.99 22.07 -26.98
C HIS A 498 16.09 21.14 -26.14
N PRO A 499 15.05 21.63 -25.45
CA PRO A 499 14.21 20.81 -24.56
C PRO A 499 13.47 19.67 -25.25
N ASN A 500 13.25 19.76 -26.57
CA ASN A 500 12.58 18.74 -27.39
C ASN A 500 13.51 17.97 -28.34
N VAL A 501 14.82 18.00 -28.11
CA VAL A 501 15.83 17.24 -28.86
C VAL A 501 16.73 16.51 -27.85
N VAL A 502 16.95 15.21 -28.05
CA VAL A 502 17.79 14.41 -27.15
C VAL A 502 19.17 15.04 -26.98
N ARG A 503 19.62 15.19 -25.73
CA ARG A 503 20.95 15.70 -25.44
C ARG A 503 22.00 14.60 -25.57
N TYR A 504 23.06 14.88 -26.32
CA TYR A 504 24.24 14.02 -26.37
C TYR A 504 25.32 14.54 -25.41
N TYR A 505 26.00 13.62 -24.74
CA TYR A 505 27.00 13.96 -23.73
C TYR A 505 28.42 13.63 -24.17
N ARG A 506 28.62 12.46 -24.80
CA ARG A 506 29.95 12.00 -25.18
C ARG A 506 29.88 10.90 -26.23
N THR A 507 30.86 10.87 -27.11
CA THR A 507 31.10 9.74 -28.01
C THR A 507 32.49 9.15 -27.77
N PHE A 508 32.63 7.82 -27.83
CA PHE A 508 33.95 7.16 -27.73
C PHE A 508 33.98 5.83 -28.49
N LEU A 509 35.18 5.41 -28.86
CA LEU A 509 35.45 4.13 -29.54
C LEU A 509 36.09 3.16 -28.54
N GLU A 510 35.61 1.93 -28.53
CA GLU A 510 36.19 0.84 -27.73
C GLU A 510 35.92 -0.50 -28.44
N ASN A 511 36.94 -1.34 -28.60
CA ASN A 511 36.83 -2.66 -29.24
C ASN A 511 36.12 -2.65 -30.61
N ASP A 512 36.53 -1.73 -31.50
CA ASP A 512 35.97 -1.53 -32.85
C ASP A 512 34.46 -1.21 -32.90
N ARG A 513 33.93 -0.69 -31.80
CA ARG A 513 32.53 -0.26 -31.66
C ARG A 513 32.46 1.19 -31.23
N LEU A 514 31.47 1.90 -31.76
CA LEU A 514 31.22 3.29 -31.41
C LEU A 514 30.12 3.36 -30.34
N TYR A 515 30.42 4.04 -29.24
CA TYR A 515 29.48 4.25 -28.15
C TYR A 515 29.11 5.72 -28.05
N ILE A 516 27.81 5.99 -28.05
CA ILE A 516 27.24 7.33 -27.96
C ILE A 516 26.44 7.43 -26.67
N VAL A 517 26.92 8.25 -25.74
CA VAL A 517 26.27 8.53 -24.45
C VAL A 517 25.34 9.73 -24.61
N MET A 518 24.08 9.56 -24.23
CA MET A 518 23.02 10.55 -24.39
C MET A 518 22.06 10.54 -23.19
N GLU A 519 21.19 11.54 -23.14
CA GLU A 519 20.09 11.63 -22.19
C GLU A 519 19.22 10.38 -22.29
N LEU A 520 18.92 9.77 -21.14
CA LEU A 520 17.88 8.76 -21.07
C LEU A 520 16.53 9.47 -21.11
N ILE A 521 15.78 9.28 -22.20
CA ILE A 521 14.44 9.84 -22.30
C ILE A 521 13.45 8.91 -21.61
N GLU A 522 12.88 9.36 -20.51
CA GLU A 522 11.79 8.68 -19.83
C GLU A 522 10.48 8.91 -20.60
N GLY A 523 9.93 7.84 -21.17
CA GLY A 523 8.75 7.89 -22.02
C GLY A 523 8.66 6.67 -22.93
N VAL A 524 7.68 6.67 -23.82
CA VAL A 524 7.53 5.65 -24.86
C VAL A 524 7.50 6.31 -26.24
N PRO A 525 7.92 5.60 -27.30
CA PRO A 525 7.82 6.11 -28.66
C PRO A 525 6.37 6.46 -29.03
N LEU A 526 6.17 7.54 -29.79
CA LEU A 526 4.84 7.98 -30.24
C LEU A 526 4.15 6.89 -31.08
N GLY A 527 4.93 6.09 -31.81
CA GLY A 527 4.43 4.91 -32.51
C GLY A 527 3.76 3.90 -31.58
N GLU A 528 4.31 3.65 -30.39
CA GLU A 528 3.70 2.76 -29.40
C GLU A 528 2.42 3.34 -28.81
N HIS A 529 2.36 4.67 -28.60
CA HIS A 529 1.13 5.34 -28.19
C HIS A 529 0.00 5.17 -29.22
N PHE A 530 0.30 5.27 -30.52
CA PHE A 530 -0.70 5.04 -31.56
C PHE A 530 -1.23 3.60 -31.55
N HIS A 531 -0.37 2.62 -31.30
CA HIS A 531 -0.80 1.23 -31.14
C HIS A 531 -1.71 1.08 -29.90
N SER A 532 -1.32 1.65 -28.75
CA SER A 532 -2.12 1.62 -27.52
C SER A 532 -3.52 2.24 -27.71
N LEU A 533 -3.61 3.39 -28.38
CA LEU A 533 -4.88 4.04 -28.69
C LEU A 533 -5.76 3.17 -29.60
N LYS A 534 -5.17 2.54 -30.62
CA LYS A 534 -5.88 1.66 -31.53
C LYS A 534 -6.46 0.44 -30.79
N GLU A 535 -5.69 -0.17 -29.90
CA GLU A 535 -6.16 -1.26 -29.03
C GLU A 535 -7.35 -0.82 -28.16
N LYS A 536 -7.31 0.40 -27.63
CA LYS A 536 -8.40 0.97 -26.79
C LYS A 536 -9.59 1.50 -27.60
N GLN A 537 -9.53 1.48 -28.93
CA GLN A 537 -10.48 2.20 -29.80
C GLN A 537 -10.61 3.69 -29.44
N GLN A 538 -9.51 4.30 -29.02
CA GLN A 538 -9.42 5.71 -28.65
C GLN A 538 -8.63 6.51 -29.69
N GLN A 539 -8.78 7.83 -29.64
CA GLN A 539 -8.00 8.79 -30.44
C GLN A 539 -7.44 9.87 -29.54
N PHE A 540 -6.37 10.54 -29.97
CA PHE A 540 -5.95 11.76 -29.28
C PHE A 540 -7.01 12.85 -29.45
N THR A 541 -7.20 13.63 -28.38
CA THR A 541 -7.95 14.89 -28.48
C THR A 541 -7.17 15.89 -29.33
N GLU A 542 -7.88 16.76 -30.02
CA GLU A 542 -7.26 17.79 -30.85
C GLU A 542 -6.30 18.69 -30.05
N GLU A 543 -6.67 19.04 -28.82
CA GLU A 543 -5.83 19.79 -27.90
C GLU A 543 -4.48 19.09 -27.64
N ARG A 544 -4.52 17.78 -27.39
CA ARG A 544 -3.30 16.98 -27.16
C ARG A 544 -2.44 16.89 -28.42
N ILE A 545 -3.06 16.75 -29.59
CA ILE A 545 -2.36 16.76 -30.88
C ILE A 545 -1.61 18.09 -31.05
N TRP A 546 -2.25 19.23 -30.81
CA TRP A 546 -1.61 20.54 -30.91
C TRP A 546 -0.45 20.70 -29.93
N LYS A 547 -0.59 20.26 -28.68
CA LYS A 547 0.49 20.28 -27.68
C LYS A 547 1.74 19.52 -28.14
N ILE A 548 1.55 18.35 -28.76
CA ILE A 548 2.64 17.52 -29.29
C ILE A 548 3.23 18.16 -30.55
N PHE A 549 2.38 18.58 -31.49
CA PHE A 549 2.79 19.10 -32.79
C PHE A 549 3.60 20.40 -32.68
N ILE A 550 3.20 21.33 -31.80
CA ILE A 550 3.92 22.58 -31.57
C ILE A 550 5.36 22.30 -31.09
N GLN A 551 5.54 21.37 -30.15
CA GLN A 551 6.86 21.00 -29.65
C GLN A 551 7.74 20.40 -30.75
N LEU A 552 7.18 19.56 -31.64
CA LEU A 552 7.90 19.03 -32.80
C LEU A 552 8.35 20.15 -33.75
N CYS A 553 7.45 21.08 -34.07
CA CYS A 553 7.75 22.22 -34.93
C CYS A 553 8.87 23.12 -34.35
N LEU A 554 8.86 23.36 -33.04
CA LEU A 554 9.91 24.11 -32.35
C LEU A 554 11.27 23.40 -32.43
N ALA A 555 11.29 22.09 -32.19
CA ALA A 555 12.49 21.26 -32.30
C ALA A 555 13.07 21.29 -33.73
N LEU A 556 12.21 21.12 -34.75
CA LEU A 556 12.62 21.14 -36.16
C LEU A 556 13.10 22.53 -36.60
N ARG A 557 12.44 23.60 -36.15
CA ARG A 557 12.90 24.98 -36.41
C ARG A 557 14.30 25.19 -35.86
N TYR A 558 14.56 24.75 -34.63
CA TYR A 558 15.89 24.81 -34.02
C TYR A 558 16.94 24.06 -34.87
N LEU A 559 16.67 22.80 -35.20
CA LEU A 559 17.57 21.97 -36.00
C LEU A 559 17.87 22.61 -37.36
N HIS A 560 16.83 23.06 -38.07
CA HIS A 560 16.95 23.55 -39.44
C HIS A 560 17.55 24.96 -39.49
N LYS A 561 17.07 25.88 -38.65
CA LYS A 561 17.42 27.31 -38.73
C LYS A 561 18.71 27.63 -37.99
N GLU A 562 18.88 27.09 -36.79
CA GLU A 562 19.98 27.47 -35.89
C GLU A 562 21.19 26.56 -36.08
N LYS A 563 20.96 25.26 -36.34
CA LYS A 563 22.05 24.27 -36.50
C LYS A 563 22.32 23.84 -37.93
N ARG A 564 21.41 24.15 -38.86
CA ARG A 564 21.45 23.70 -40.26
C ARG A 564 21.52 22.18 -40.39
N ILE A 565 20.90 21.44 -39.46
CA ILE A 565 20.85 19.98 -39.44
C ILE A 565 19.51 19.51 -40.00
N VAL A 566 19.53 18.50 -40.86
CA VAL A 566 18.32 17.80 -41.33
C VAL A 566 18.30 16.41 -40.70
N HIS A 567 17.18 16.03 -40.06
CA HIS A 567 17.05 14.74 -39.36
C HIS A 567 17.05 13.53 -40.31
N ARG A 568 16.31 13.65 -41.43
CA ARG A 568 16.15 12.65 -42.51
C ARG A 568 15.44 11.33 -42.16
N ASP A 569 15.18 11.05 -40.89
CA ASP A 569 14.39 9.87 -40.48
C ASP A 569 13.39 10.20 -39.38
N LEU A 570 12.58 11.25 -39.58
CA LEU A 570 11.58 11.64 -38.59
C LEU A 570 10.35 10.74 -38.71
N THR A 571 10.21 9.79 -37.78
CA THR A 571 9.08 8.86 -37.72
C THR A 571 8.49 8.84 -36.30
N PRO A 572 7.27 8.32 -36.09
CA PRO A 572 6.70 8.17 -34.75
C PRO A 572 7.56 7.33 -33.78
N ASN A 573 8.42 6.45 -34.30
CA ASN A 573 9.33 5.65 -33.45
C ASN A 573 10.54 6.44 -32.97
N ASN A 574 10.89 7.54 -33.67
CA ASN A 574 12.01 8.41 -33.32
C ASN A 574 11.54 9.65 -32.51
N VAL A 575 10.26 9.73 -32.17
CA VAL A 575 9.67 10.77 -31.31
C VAL A 575 9.25 10.12 -30.00
N MET A 576 9.90 10.49 -28.91
CA MET A 576 9.54 10.02 -27.56
C MET A 576 8.51 10.96 -26.94
N LEU A 577 7.50 10.38 -26.29
CA LEU A 577 6.51 11.10 -25.50
C LEU A 577 6.68 10.72 -24.01
N GLY A 578 7.09 11.72 -23.22
CA GLY A 578 7.36 11.59 -21.79
C GLY A 578 6.23 12.12 -20.92
N ASP A 579 6.57 12.51 -19.69
CA ASP A 579 5.59 13.04 -18.74
C ASP A 579 4.94 14.35 -19.20
N LYS A 580 3.64 14.52 -18.92
CA LYS A 580 2.83 15.68 -19.32
C LYS A 580 2.94 16.03 -20.82
N ASP A 581 2.97 15.00 -21.67
CA ASP A 581 3.15 15.13 -23.13
C ASP A 581 4.44 15.88 -23.56
N LYS A 582 5.51 15.79 -22.76
CA LYS A 582 6.84 16.30 -23.17
C LYS A 582 7.33 15.50 -24.38
N VAL A 583 7.56 16.20 -25.49
CA VAL A 583 8.06 15.59 -26.73
C VAL A 583 9.58 15.66 -26.78
N THR A 584 10.25 14.60 -27.22
CA THR A 584 11.69 14.64 -27.52
C THR A 584 12.01 13.88 -28.80
N ILE A 585 12.64 14.54 -29.76
CA ILE A 585 13.15 13.91 -30.97
C ILE A 585 14.45 13.17 -30.64
N THR A 586 14.52 11.93 -31.10
CA THR A 586 15.62 10.99 -30.86
C THR A 586 16.15 10.40 -32.18
N ASP A 587 17.24 9.63 -32.08
CA ASP A 587 17.89 8.92 -33.19
C ASP A 587 18.33 9.75 -34.41
N PHE A 588 19.35 10.57 -34.21
CA PHE A 588 20.05 11.31 -35.26
C PHE A 588 21.06 10.44 -36.04
N GLY A 589 20.82 9.12 -36.17
CA GLY A 589 21.71 8.20 -36.88
C GLY A 589 21.88 8.52 -38.37
N LEU A 590 20.84 9.10 -38.98
CA LEU A 590 20.84 9.54 -40.37
C LEU A 590 20.88 11.07 -40.51
N ALA A 591 21.08 11.83 -39.43
CA ALA A 591 21.10 13.28 -39.53
C ALA A 591 22.32 13.80 -40.31
N LYS A 592 22.18 14.94 -40.97
CA LYS A 592 23.29 15.57 -41.70
C LYS A 592 23.26 17.08 -41.58
N GLN A 593 24.42 17.70 -41.37
CA GLN A 593 24.56 19.15 -41.40
C GLN A 593 24.67 19.63 -42.85
N LYS A 594 23.80 20.55 -43.23
CA LYS A 594 23.75 21.13 -44.57
C LYS A 594 24.71 22.32 -44.64
N GLN A 595 25.66 22.26 -45.56
CA GLN A 595 26.49 23.41 -45.92
C GLN A 595 25.67 24.42 -46.75
N GLU A 596 25.99 25.70 -46.60
CA GLU A 596 25.32 26.78 -47.34
C GLU A 596 25.41 26.51 -48.85
N ASN A 597 24.26 26.55 -49.55
CA ASN A 597 24.13 26.28 -50.99
C ASN A 597 24.43 24.84 -51.48
N SER A 598 24.54 23.85 -50.59
CA SER A 598 24.69 22.43 -50.99
C SER A 598 23.34 21.70 -51.12
N LYS A 599 23.23 20.77 -52.08
CA LYS A 599 22.11 19.80 -52.19
C LYS A 599 22.50 18.46 -51.58
N LEU A 600 21.58 17.83 -50.85
CA LEU A 600 21.73 16.47 -50.34
C LEU A 600 21.19 15.50 -51.42
N ALA A 601 22.06 14.64 -51.96
CA ALA A 601 21.72 13.74 -53.08
C ALA A 601 21.41 12.29 -52.66
N SER A 602 21.57 11.94 -51.38
CA SER A 602 21.32 10.57 -50.90
C SER A 602 19.89 10.37 -50.43
N VAL A 603 19.25 9.31 -50.93
CA VAL A 603 17.94 8.82 -50.45
C VAL A 603 18.19 7.91 -49.25
N VAL A 604 17.78 8.36 -48.07
CA VAL A 604 17.87 7.65 -46.79
C VAL A 604 16.64 7.96 -45.95
N GLY A 605 16.26 7.05 -45.06
CA GLY A 605 15.09 7.19 -44.19
C GLY A 605 14.02 6.13 -44.47
N THR A 606 12.93 6.20 -43.71
CA THR A 606 11.80 5.26 -43.85
C THR A 606 10.93 5.61 -45.07
N ILE A 607 10.77 4.65 -46.01
CA ILE A 607 10.09 4.85 -47.32
C ILE A 607 8.70 5.48 -47.19
N GLN A 608 7.92 5.05 -46.18
CA GLN A 608 6.56 5.55 -45.96
C GLN A 608 6.48 7.06 -45.64
N TYR A 609 7.61 7.67 -45.22
CA TYR A 609 7.73 9.07 -44.83
C TYR A 609 8.67 9.87 -45.76
N SER A 610 9.04 9.30 -46.91
CA SER A 610 10.01 9.87 -47.87
C SER A 610 9.39 10.81 -48.89
#